data_AF-A0A7I8LK78-F1
#
_entry.id   AF-A0A7I8LK78-F1
#
_cell.length_a   1.000
_cell.length_b   1.000
_cell.length_c   1.000
_cell.angle_alpha   90.00
_cell.angle_beta   90.00
_cell.angle_gamma   90.00
#
_symmetry.space_group_name_H-M   'P 1'
#
loop_
_entity.id
_entity.type
_entity.pdbx_description
1 polymer ?
#
loop_
_entity_poly.entity_id
_entity_poly.type
_entity_poly.pdbx_seq_one_letter_code
_entity_poly.pdbx_strand_id
1 'polypeptide(L)'
;MASVDGCWPPRMAMRPSANLLQRGSGPGARSSHAITVVGSRAYAFGGEFTPRVPVDNKIHVFDLETLTWSVPEVTGDIPPPRVGVTMATVGKTIYVFGGRDAEHKELNELYSFDTTTDNWTLLSSGELGPPSRSYHSTAADGHHVYIFGGCGVAGRLNDLWAYDVLDGKWVKFPEPGKSCRPRGGTGLAVAGEKIWIVYGFAGEEVDDVHCFDPASGEWTEVETTGDKPCPRSVFSIAGIGKRVIICGGEVDPSDLGHLGAGSFAGDSYVLDTATKAWKKLAEVAEPGEHPGPRGWCAFSVGRRDGEEGLLVYGGNSPTNDRLDDIFFFTPSFGR
;
A
#
# COMPACT_ATOMS: atom_id res chain seq x y z
N MET A 1 32.55 15.42 -25.68
CA MET A 1 31.17 15.10 -25.26
C MET A 1 31.27 14.55 -23.85
N ALA A 2 30.95 15.37 -22.86
CA ALA A 2 30.91 14.93 -21.47
C ALA A 2 29.58 14.21 -21.21
N SER A 3 29.63 13.07 -20.53
CA SER A 3 28.45 12.39 -20.01
C SER A 3 27.75 13.32 -19.03
N VAL A 4 26.46 13.54 -19.24
CA VAL A 4 25.57 14.03 -18.20
C VAL A 4 25.27 12.81 -17.33
N ASP A 5 26.15 12.56 -16.36
CA ASP A 5 25.87 11.62 -15.29
C ASP A 5 24.59 12.10 -14.59
N GLY A 6 23.63 11.19 -14.43
CA GLY A 6 22.32 11.39 -13.80
C GLY A 6 22.45 11.70 -12.31
N CYS A 7 23.05 12.84 -12.02
CA CYS A 7 23.42 13.25 -10.68
C CYS A 7 22.15 13.56 -9.90
N TRP A 8 21.86 12.76 -8.89
CA TRP A 8 20.80 13.07 -7.95
C TRP A 8 20.97 14.48 -7.39
N PRO A 9 19.89 15.22 -7.15
CA PRO A 9 19.97 16.47 -6.42
C PRO A 9 20.67 16.25 -5.05
N PRO A 10 21.49 17.22 -4.61
CA PRO A 10 22.48 17.03 -3.55
C PRO A 10 21.88 16.69 -2.17
N ARG A 11 20.58 16.93 -1.96
CA ARG A 11 19.85 16.53 -0.75
C ARG A 11 18.45 16.02 -1.13
N MET A 12 18.28 14.71 -1.12
CA MET A 12 16.94 14.09 -1.14
C MET A 12 16.63 13.60 0.26
N ALA A 13 15.49 14.00 0.77
CA ALA A 13 15.09 13.72 2.14
C ALA A 13 13.62 13.29 2.19
N MET A 14 13.29 12.50 3.20
CA MET A 14 11.93 12.26 3.62
C MET A 14 11.72 13.03 4.92
N ARG A 15 10.75 13.95 4.93
CA ARG A 15 10.38 14.72 6.11
C ARG A 15 9.10 14.13 6.69
N PRO A 16 9.16 13.38 7.80
CA PRO A 16 7.95 13.03 8.52
C PRO A 16 7.36 14.30 9.13
N SER A 17 6.03 14.40 9.17
CA SER A 17 5.36 15.27 10.13
C SER A 17 5.61 14.75 11.55
N ALA A 18 5.38 15.57 12.57
CA ALA A 18 5.05 15.02 13.89
C ALA A 18 3.83 14.08 13.77
N ASN A 19 3.66 13.16 14.73
CA ASN A 19 2.45 12.36 14.85
C ASN A 19 1.23 13.30 14.81
N LEU A 20 0.34 13.08 13.84
CA LEU A 20 -0.80 13.94 13.66
C LEU A 20 -1.74 13.80 14.87
N LEU A 21 -2.18 14.93 15.40
CA LEU A 21 -3.24 14.94 16.40
C LEU A 21 -4.46 14.22 15.83
N GLN A 22 -5.12 13.41 16.66
CA GLN A 22 -6.33 12.71 16.29
C GLN A 22 -7.44 13.05 17.29
N ARG A 23 -8.52 13.67 16.79
CA ARG A 23 -9.73 13.98 17.56
C ARG A 23 -10.86 13.02 17.14
N GLY A 24 -11.92 12.93 17.94
CA GLY A 24 -13.08 12.11 17.62
C GLY A 24 -12.85 10.60 17.86
N SER A 25 -13.75 9.77 17.33
CA SER A 25 -13.71 8.32 17.49
C SER A 25 -13.11 7.67 16.25
N GLY A 26 -11.81 7.38 16.31
CA GLY A 26 -11.07 6.74 15.24
C GLY A 26 -11.15 5.22 15.24
N PRO A 27 -10.47 4.57 14.29
CA PRO A 27 -10.38 3.11 14.21
C PRO A 27 -9.52 2.50 15.33
N GLY A 28 -8.71 3.31 16.02
CA GLY A 28 -7.79 2.86 17.07
C GLY A 28 -6.61 2.07 16.52
N ALA A 29 -5.91 1.32 17.37
CA ALA A 29 -4.73 0.58 16.97
C ALA A 29 -5.08 -0.59 16.05
N ARG A 30 -4.43 -0.67 14.87
CA ARG A 30 -4.64 -1.78 13.92
C ARG A 30 -3.51 -1.92 12.90
N SER A 31 -3.39 -3.12 12.35
CA SER A 31 -2.53 -3.44 11.21
C SER A 31 -3.29 -4.24 10.16
N SER A 32 -2.68 -4.45 8.98
CA SER A 32 -3.29 -5.20 7.86
C SER A 32 -4.67 -4.68 7.44
N HIS A 33 -4.91 -3.40 7.69
CA HIS A 33 -6.05 -2.62 7.20
C HIS A 33 -5.62 -1.84 5.97
N ALA A 34 -6.56 -1.16 5.34
CA ALA A 34 -6.30 -0.29 4.22
C ALA A 34 -6.72 1.14 4.53
N ILE A 35 -6.03 2.09 3.90
CA ILE A 35 -6.38 3.51 3.95
C ILE A 35 -6.18 4.13 2.58
N THR A 36 -7.01 5.11 2.22
CA THR A 36 -6.83 5.90 1.00
C THR A 36 -7.24 7.35 1.20
N VAL A 37 -6.61 8.29 0.50
CA VAL A 37 -6.91 9.72 0.57
C VAL A 37 -7.77 10.14 -0.64
N VAL A 38 -8.89 10.81 -0.37
CA VAL A 38 -9.75 11.46 -1.37
C VAL A 38 -9.97 12.91 -0.95
N GLY A 39 -9.39 13.86 -1.71
CA GLY A 39 -9.40 15.27 -1.32
C GLY A 39 -8.67 15.50 0.00
N SER A 40 -9.32 16.16 0.95
CA SER A 40 -8.80 16.42 2.30
C SER A 40 -9.20 15.37 3.34
N ARG A 41 -9.66 14.19 2.90
CA ARG A 41 -10.12 13.11 3.80
C ARG A 41 -9.38 11.82 3.54
N ALA A 42 -8.98 11.14 4.60
CA ALA A 42 -8.47 9.77 4.55
C ALA A 42 -9.55 8.79 5.02
N TYR A 43 -9.69 7.65 4.34
CA TYR A 43 -10.72 6.65 4.57
C TYR A 43 -10.04 5.33 4.93
N ALA A 44 -10.28 4.81 6.13
CA ALA A 44 -9.68 3.58 6.64
C ALA A 44 -10.74 2.47 6.78
N PHE A 45 -10.39 1.24 6.43
CA PHE A 45 -11.29 0.09 6.48
C PHE A 45 -10.57 -1.22 6.84
N GLY A 46 -11.25 -2.04 7.64
CA GLY A 46 -10.80 -3.38 8.03
C GLY A 46 -9.61 -3.38 8.99
N GLY A 47 -8.87 -4.49 8.99
CA GLY A 47 -7.68 -4.71 9.80
C GLY A 47 -7.86 -5.61 11.00
N GLU A 48 -6.78 -5.76 11.76
CA GLU A 48 -6.71 -6.54 12.98
C GLU A 48 -6.07 -5.73 14.12
N PHE A 49 -6.57 -5.94 15.34
CA PHE A 49 -5.88 -5.57 16.58
C PHE A 49 -5.26 -6.81 17.22
N THR A 50 -6.06 -7.86 17.37
CA THR A 50 -5.58 -9.20 17.74
C THR A 50 -5.20 -9.97 16.47
N PRO A 51 -4.03 -10.62 16.41
CA PRO A 51 -3.59 -11.35 15.23
C PRO A 51 -4.67 -12.24 14.63
N ARG A 52 -4.92 -12.08 13.32
CA ARG A 52 -5.89 -12.84 12.52
C ARG A 52 -7.36 -12.66 12.89
N VAL A 53 -7.70 -11.66 13.72
CA VAL A 53 -9.08 -11.35 14.10
C VAL A 53 -9.49 -10.01 13.49
N PRO A 54 -10.39 -10.00 12.50
CA PRO A 54 -10.93 -8.75 11.96
C PRO A 54 -11.60 -7.89 13.04
N VAL A 55 -11.38 -6.56 13.00
CA VAL A 55 -11.91 -5.64 14.02
C VAL A 55 -13.39 -5.31 13.79
N ASP A 56 -13.71 -4.71 12.64
CA ASP A 56 -15.04 -4.19 12.33
C ASP A 56 -15.23 -4.08 10.79
N ASN A 57 -16.40 -3.61 10.38
CA ASN A 57 -16.76 -3.31 8.99
C ASN A 57 -17.07 -1.81 8.77
N LYS A 58 -16.51 -0.92 9.59
CA LYS A 58 -16.77 0.51 9.47
C LYS A 58 -15.78 1.13 8.49
N ILE A 59 -16.27 2.05 7.67
CA ILE A 59 -15.39 2.99 6.98
C ILE A 59 -15.18 4.20 7.89
N HIS A 60 -13.96 4.37 8.38
CA HIS A 60 -13.60 5.50 9.22
C HIS A 60 -13.05 6.62 8.36
N VAL A 61 -13.46 7.86 8.63
CA VAL A 61 -13.06 9.03 7.85
C VAL A 61 -12.29 9.99 8.74
N PHE A 62 -11.03 10.24 8.39
CA PHE A 62 -10.17 11.23 9.01
C PHE A 62 -10.11 12.48 8.15
N ASP A 63 -10.62 13.58 8.67
CA ASP A 63 -10.49 14.87 8.02
C ASP A 63 -9.09 15.46 8.31
N LEU A 64 -8.30 15.64 7.25
CA LEU A 64 -6.89 16.06 7.36
C LEU A 64 -6.75 17.54 7.77
N GLU A 65 -7.79 18.36 7.59
CA GLU A 65 -7.77 19.78 7.95
C GLU A 65 -8.10 19.99 9.43
N THR A 66 -9.18 19.35 9.88
CA THR A 66 -9.67 19.44 11.27
C THR A 66 -9.06 18.40 12.20
N LEU A 67 -8.33 17.43 11.65
CA LEU A 67 -7.66 16.35 12.37
C LEU A 67 -8.64 15.54 13.23
N THR A 68 -9.82 15.26 12.67
CA THR A 68 -10.94 14.63 13.38
C THR A 68 -11.42 13.38 12.63
N TRP A 69 -11.53 12.28 13.38
CA TRP A 69 -12.16 11.05 12.95
C TRP A 69 -13.68 11.10 13.11
N SER A 70 -14.36 10.49 12.14
CA SER A 70 -15.79 10.25 12.15
C SER A 70 -16.11 8.90 11.49
N VAL A 71 -17.33 8.42 11.71
CA VAL A 71 -17.89 7.27 10.98
C VAL A 71 -19.18 7.77 10.33
N PRO A 72 -19.24 7.84 8.99
CA PRO A 72 -20.46 8.26 8.30
C PRO A 72 -21.54 7.20 8.45
N GLU A 73 -22.79 7.64 8.37
CA GLU A 73 -23.92 6.73 8.14
C GLU A 73 -23.85 6.26 6.68
N VAL A 74 -23.71 4.95 6.48
CA VAL A 74 -23.51 4.37 5.14
C VAL A 74 -24.71 3.52 4.71
N THR A 75 -24.87 3.36 3.40
CA THR A 75 -25.94 2.55 2.81
C THR A 75 -25.38 1.56 1.78
N GLY A 76 -26.22 0.65 1.27
CA GLY A 76 -25.87 -0.28 0.21
C GLY A 76 -25.19 -1.57 0.69
N ASP A 77 -24.31 -2.13 -0.13
CA ASP A 77 -23.69 -3.45 0.07
C ASP A 77 -22.46 -3.36 0.98
N ILE A 78 -22.69 -3.16 2.29
CA ILE A 78 -21.61 -2.96 3.26
C ILE A 78 -20.71 -4.22 3.34
N PRO A 79 -19.39 -4.12 3.05
CA PRO A 79 -18.51 -5.28 3.10
C PRO A 79 -18.37 -5.81 4.54
N PRO A 80 -18.34 -7.14 4.79
CA PRO A 80 -18.09 -7.68 6.13
C PRO A 80 -16.68 -7.38 6.66
N PRO A 81 -16.45 -7.51 7.99
CA PRO A 81 -15.15 -7.33 8.62
C PRO A 81 -14.09 -8.25 8.01
N ARG A 82 -12.90 -7.71 7.77
CA ARG A 82 -11.81 -8.43 7.10
C ARG A 82 -10.43 -7.90 7.45
N VAL A 83 -9.43 -8.75 7.24
CA VAL A 83 -8.00 -8.43 7.40
C VAL A 83 -7.20 -8.75 6.14
N GLY A 84 -6.07 -8.08 5.93
CA GLY A 84 -5.25 -8.25 4.73
C GLY A 84 -5.96 -7.73 3.48
N VAL A 85 -6.85 -6.77 3.67
CA VAL A 85 -7.59 -6.06 2.63
C VAL A 85 -6.73 -4.93 2.08
N THR A 86 -6.98 -4.52 0.83
CA THR A 86 -6.38 -3.33 0.24
C THR A 86 -7.44 -2.41 -0.34
N MET A 87 -7.06 -1.15 -0.56
CA MET A 87 -7.92 -0.13 -1.16
C MET A 87 -7.13 0.69 -2.18
N ALA A 88 -7.82 1.18 -3.21
CA ALA A 88 -7.31 2.25 -4.07
C ALA A 88 -8.44 3.16 -4.52
N THR A 89 -8.08 4.30 -5.09
CA THR A 89 -9.01 5.36 -5.47
C THR A 89 -8.90 5.71 -6.93
N VAL A 90 -10.06 5.88 -7.57
CA VAL A 90 -10.18 6.49 -8.89
C VAL A 90 -11.21 7.60 -8.80
N GLY A 91 -10.77 8.85 -8.96
CA GLY A 91 -11.61 10.02 -8.76
C GLY A 91 -12.10 10.15 -7.32
N LYS A 92 -13.42 10.09 -7.12
CA LYS A 92 -14.08 10.15 -5.80
C LYS A 92 -14.61 8.79 -5.33
N THR A 93 -14.26 7.73 -6.04
CA THR A 93 -14.71 6.38 -5.72
C THR A 93 -13.54 5.59 -5.16
N ILE A 94 -13.79 4.98 -4.02
CA ILE A 94 -12.86 4.07 -3.34
C ILE A 94 -13.22 2.65 -3.76
N TYR A 95 -12.21 1.84 -4.08
CA TYR A 95 -12.37 0.43 -4.42
C TYR A 95 -11.68 -0.42 -3.37
N VAL A 96 -12.36 -1.46 -2.90
CA VAL A 96 -11.90 -2.35 -1.82
C VAL A 96 -11.97 -3.78 -2.32
N PHE A 97 -10.84 -4.50 -2.25
CA PHE A 97 -10.75 -5.85 -2.79
C PHE A 97 -10.22 -6.86 -1.77
N GLY A 98 -10.81 -8.06 -1.78
CA GLY A 98 -10.30 -9.25 -1.11
C GLY A 98 -10.18 -9.12 0.40
N GLY A 99 -9.10 -9.68 0.95
CA GLY A 99 -8.89 -9.88 2.38
C GLY A 99 -9.37 -11.27 2.82
N ARG A 100 -9.47 -11.48 4.13
CA ARG A 100 -10.03 -12.71 4.70
C ARG A 100 -10.89 -12.42 5.92
N ASP A 101 -11.87 -13.29 6.16
CA ASP A 101 -12.82 -13.20 7.26
C ASP A 101 -12.29 -13.82 8.57
N ALA A 102 -13.14 -13.86 9.61
CA ALA A 102 -12.81 -14.39 10.93
C ALA A 102 -12.59 -15.91 10.91
N GLU A 103 -13.18 -16.61 9.94
CA GLU A 103 -12.99 -18.03 9.66
C GLU A 103 -11.74 -18.31 8.81
N HIS A 104 -10.96 -17.27 8.50
CA HIS A 104 -9.75 -17.30 7.67
C HIS A 104 -10.01 -17.72 6.22
N LYS A 105 -11.23 -17.56 5.73
CA LYS A 105 -11.56 -17.77 4.32
C LYS A 105 -11.09 -16.57 3.52
N GLU A 106 -10.31 -16.85 2.48
CA GLU A 106 -9.88 -15.84 1.52
C GLU A 106 -11.09 -15.32 0.70
N LEU A 107 -11.17 -14.01 0.55
CA LEU A 107 -12.25 -13.28 -0.08
C LEU A 107 -11.82 -12.72 -1.45
N ASN A 108 -12.78 -12.51 -2.33
CA ASN A 108 -12.51 -12.01 -3.69
C ASN A 108 -13.54 -10.99 -4.20
N GLU A 109 -14.37 -10.47 -3.29
CA GLU A 109 -15.31 -9.43 -3.66
C GLU A 109 -14.59 -8.10 -3.91
N LEU A 110 -15.04 -7.40 -4.95
CA LEU A 110 -14.73 -6.00 -5.21
C LEU A 110 -15.93 -5.16 -4.80
N TYR A 111 -15.70 -4.24 -3.87
CA TYR A 111 -16.68 -3.23 -3.50
C TYR A 111 -16.21 -1.86 -3.96
N SER A 112 -17.15 -0.99 -4.34
CA SER A 112 -16.91 0.44 -4.43
C SER A 112 -17.62 1.20 -3.31
N PHE A 113 -17.00 2.27 -2.83
CA PHE A 113 -17.61 3.26 -1.96
C PHE A 113 -17.56 4.64 -2.63
N ASP A 114 -18.73 5.22 -2.86
CA ASP A 114 -18.86 6.58 -3.38
C ASP A 114 -18.79 7.57 -2.21
N THR A 115 -17.72 8.36 -2.16
CA THR A 115 -17.48 9.31 -1.06
C THR A 115 -18.41 10.54 -1.08
N THR A 116 -19.28 10.66 -2.09
CA THR A 116 -20.25 11.77 -2.20
C THR A 116 -21.63 11.38 -1.70
N THR A 117 -21.97 10.09 -1.77
CA THR A 117 -23.27 9.56 -1.36
C THR A 117 -23.18 8.63 -0.14
N ASP A 118 -21.97 8.33 0.34
CA ASP A 118 -21.67 7.39 1.41
C ASP A 118 -22.32 6.01 1.17
N ASN A 119 -22.31 5.58 -0.10
CA ASN A 119 -22.94 4.34 -0.55
C ASN A 119 -21.90 3.28 -0.97
N TRP A 120 -22.10 2.07 -0.47
CA TRP A 120 -21.36 0.88 -0.88
C TRP A 120 -22.09 0.14 -2.01
N THR A 121 -21.34 -0.39 -2.97
CA THR A 121 -21.87 -1.26 -4.02
C THR A 121 -20.95 -2.46 -4.20
N LEU A 122 -21.51 -3.67 -4.22
CA LEU A 122 -20.78 -4.87 -4.60
C LEU A 122 -20.68 -4.92 -6.13
N LEU A 123 -19.47 -4.74 -6.66
CA LEU A 123 -19.23 -4.67 -8.11
C LEU A 123 -18.94 -6.03 -8.73
N SER A 124 -18.23 -6.91 -8.01
CA SER A 124 -17.81 -8.21 -8.54
C SER A 124 -17.57 -9.20 -7.41
N SER A 125 -17.85 -10.48 -7.65
CA SER A 125 -17.52 -11.61 -6.78
C SER A 125 -17.46 -12.91 -7.58
N GLY A 126 -16.85 -13.96 -7.00
CA GLY A 126 -16.78 -15.28 -7.64
C GLY A 126 -15.86 -15.32 -8.86
N GLU A 127 -16.19 -16.14 -9.86
CA GLU A 127 -15.29 -16.50 -10.97
C GLU A 127 -15.06 -15.41 -12.03
N LEU A 128 -15.75 -14.27 -11.94
CA LEU A 128 -15.65 -13.19 -12.93
C LEU A 128 -14.39 -12.31 -12.77
N GLY A 129 -13.73 -12.40 -11.61
CA GLY A 129 -12.59 -11.56 -11.25
C GLY A 129 -11.39 -12.37 -10.77
N PRO A 130 -10.42 -11.69 -10.11
CA PRO A 130 -9.28 -12.35 -9.53
C PRO A 130 -9.71 -13.40 -8.49
N PRO A 131 -8.98 -14.52 -8.34
CA PRO A 131 -9.26 -15.49 -7.29
C PRO A 131 -9.12 -14.89 -5.89
N SER A 132 -9.80 -15.52 -4.92
CA SER A 132 -9.75 -15.19 -3.50
C SER A 132 -8.34 -15.04 -2.96
N ARG A 133 -8.09 -13.93 -2.25
CA ARG A 133 -6.78 -13.58 -1.72
C ARG A 133 -6.82 -12.53 -0.60
N SER A 134 -5.82 -12.59 0.27
CA SER A 134 -5.47 -11.56 1.27
C SER A 134 -4.00 -11.18 1.13
N TYR A 135 -3.61 -10.06 1.73
CA TYR A 135 -2.22 -9.56 1.73
C TYR A 135 -1.63 -9.39 0.31
N HIS A 136 -2.53 -9.18 -0.67
CA HIS A 136 -2.21 -8.72 -2.01
C HIS A 136 -1.89 -7.23 -1.98
N SER A 137 -1.50 -6.69 -3.13
CA SER A 137 -1.17 -5.28 -3.26
C SER A 137 -2.06 -4.64 -4.32
N THR A 138 -2.43 -3.39 -4.08
CA THR A 138 -3.32 -2.63 -4.95
C THR A 138 -2.74 -1.26 -5.27
N ALA A 139 -2.90 -0.85 -6.52
CA ALA A 139 -2.57 0.48 -7.00
C ALA A 139 -3.66 0.91 -7.99
N ALA A 140 -3.71 2.19 -8.34
CA ALA A 140 -4.63 2.69 -9.35
C ALA A 140 -3.97 3.73 -10.24
N ASP A 141 -4.51 3.86 -11.45
CA ASP A 141 -4.31 5.02 -12.30
C ASP A 141 -5.64 5.79 -12.46
N GLY A 142 -5.76 6.65 -13.47
CA GLY A 142 -6.99 7.42 -13.71
C GLY A 142 -8.22 6.60 -14.13
N HIS A 143 -8.06 5.33 -14.49
CA HIS A 143 -9.10 4.48 -15.10
C HIS A 143 -9.12 3.03 -14.59
N HIS A 144 -8.05 2.56 -13.96
CA HIS A 144 -7.91 1.17 -13.56
C HIS A 144 -7.55 1.02 -12.10
N VAL A 145 -8.08 -0.03 -11.48
CA VAL A 145 -7.64 -0.55 -10.18
C VAL A 145 -6.89 -1.84 -10.40
N TYR A 146 -5.61 -1.85 -10.06
CA TYR A 146 -4.70 -2.97 -10.27
C TYR A 146 -4.57 -3.82 -9.01
N ILE A 147 -4.66 -5.15 -9.16
CA ILE A 147 -4.46 -6.14 -8.08
C ILE A 147 -3.30 -7.04 -8.47
N PHE A 148 -2.32 -7.19 -7.57
CA PHE A 148 -1.19 -8.08 -7.78
C PHE A 148 -0.93 -9.01 -6.59
N GLY A 149 -0.66 -10.27 -6.91
CA GLY A 149 -0.14 -11.25 -5.96
C GLY A 149 -1.06 -11.52 -4.76
N GLY A 150 -0.47 -11.68 -3.59
CA GLY A 150 -1.14 -12.02 -2.33
C GLY A 150 -1.17 -13.51 -2.02
N CYS A 151 -1.80 -13.85 -0.90
CA CYS A 151 -2.00 -15.21 -0.43
C CYS A 151 -3.38 -15.70 -0.88
N GLY A 152 -3.42 -16.61 -1.86
CA GLY A 152 -4.63 -17.30 -2.26
C GLY A 152 -4.82 -18.64 -1.55
N VAL A 153 -5.92 -19.33 -1.87
CA VAL A 153 -6.30 -20.61 -1.22
C VAL A 153 -5.23 -21.71 -1.40
N ALA A 154 -4.60 -21.78 -2.58
CA ALA A 154 -3.60 -22.79 -2.90
C ALA A 154 -2.14 -22.33 -2.68
N GLY A 155 -1.95 -21.14 -2.11
CA GLY A 155 -0.63 -20.53 -1.93
C GLY A 155 -0.57 -19.11 -2.49
N ARG A 156 0.64 -18.54 -2.49
CA ARG A 156 0.88 -17.19 -2.98
C ARG A 156 0.66 -17.11 -4.49
N LEU A 157 0.32 -15.91 -4.95
CA LEU A 157 0.01 -15.59 -6.35
C LEU A 157 1.03 -14.60 -6.92
N ASN A 158 1.16 -14.54 -8.25
CA ASN A 158 1.92 -13.53 -9.01
C ASN A 158 1.15 -13.01 -10.23
N ASP A 159 -0.17 -13.22 -10.26
CA ASP A 159 -1.03 -12.71 -11.32
C ASP A 159 -1.31 -11.22 -11.14
N LEU A 160 -1.46 -10.52 -12.26
CA LEU A 160 -1.84 -9.11 -12.31
C LEU A 160 -3.20 -8.97 -12.97
N TRP A 161 -4.10 -8.27 -12.29
CA TRP A 161 -5.43 -7.95 -12.77
C TRP A 161 -5.67 -6.44 -12.75
N ALA A 162 -6.53 -5.96 -13.64
CA ALA A 162 -7.07 -4.61 -13.61
C ALA A 162 -8.59 -4.65 -13.65
N TYR A 163 -9.24 -3.85 -12.82
CA TYR A 163 -10.64 -3.50 -12.98
C TYR A 163 -10.71 -2.16 -13.73
N ASP A 164 -11.26 -2.19 -14.95
CA ASP A 164 -11.59 -0.99 -15.71
C ASP A 164 -12.85 -0.36 -15.11
N VAL A 165 -12.71 0.86 -14.57
CA VAL A 165 -13.82 1.53 -13.88
C VAL A 165 -14.85 2.14 -14.84
N LEU A 166 -14.50 2.33 -16.11
CA LEU A 166 -15.40 2.85 -17.13
C LEU A 166 -16.27 1.74 -17.71
N ASP A 167 -15.64 0.60 -18.01
CA ASP A 167 -16.31 -0.58 -18.57
C ASP A 167 -16.93 -1.49 -17.52
N GLY A 168 -16.52 -1.36 -16.26
CA GLY A 168 -16.99 -2.17 -15.14
C GLY A 168 -16.57 -3.65 -15.26
N LYS A 169 -15.33 -3.89 -15.72
CA LYS A 169 -14.86 -5.24 -16.07
C LYS A 169 -13.45 -5.51 -15.59
N TRP A 170 -13.22 -6.77 -15.23
CA TRP A 170 -11.89 -7.29 -14.97
C TRP A 170 -11.16 -7.65 -16.26
N VAL A 171 -9.87 -7.34 -16.28
CA VAL A 171 -8.89 -7.76 -17.27
C VAL A 171 -7.77 -8.47 -16.54
N LYS A 172 -7.48 -9.72 -16.93
CA LYS A 172 -6.28 -10.43 -16.48
C LYS A 172 -5.14 -10.13 -17.45
N PHE A 173 -4.02 -9.62 -16.93
CA PHE A 173 -2.83 -9.38 -17.75
C PHE A 173 -1.99 -10.65 -17.92
N PRO A 174 -1.05 -10.66 -18.89
CA PRO A 174 -0.12 -11.78 -19.07
C PRO A 174 0.63 -12.13 -17.79
N GLU A 175 0.94 -13.40 -17.60
CA GLU A 175 1.72 -13.88 -16.47
C GLU A 175 3.17 -13.37 -16.56
N PRO A 176 3.80 -12.99 -15.43
CA PRO A 176 5.17 -12.43 -15.43
C PRO A 176 6.27 -13.47 -15.69
N GLY A 177 5.90 -14.75 -15.87
CA GLY A 177 6.86 -15.85 -15.99
C GLY A 177 7.48 -16.26 -14.65
N LYS A 178 8.59 -17.00 -14.71
CA LYS A 178 9.22 -17.61 -13.52
C LYS A 178 10.10 -16.65 -12.72
N SER A 179 10.54 -15.54 -13.30
CA SER A 179 11.40 -14.56 -12.62
C SER A 179 10.63 -13.83 -11.51
N CYS A 180 9.39 -13.42 -11.76
CA CYS A 180 8.54 -12.84 -10.71
C CYS A 180 7.83 -13.94 -9.91
N ARG A 181 8.46 -14.37 -8.82
CA ARG A 181 7.90 -15.40 -7.92
C ARG A 181 6.58 -14.96 -7.26
N PRO A 182 5.64 -15.89 -6.99
CA PRO A 182 4.45 -15.62 -6.20
C PRO A 182 4.75 -15.08 -4.80
N ARG A 183 4.09 -13.99 -4.42
CA ARG A 183 4.44 -13.21 -3.22
C ARG A 183 3.24 -12.51 -2.59
N GLY A 184 3.31 -12.26 -1.29
CA GLY A 184 2.41 -11.37 -0.55
C GLY A 184 3.18 -10.20 0.06
N GLY A 185 2.49 -9.18 0.57
CA GLY A 185 3.12 -8.03 1.22
C GLY A 185 4.13 -7.29 0.34
N THR A 186 3.93 -7.33 -0.98
CA THR A 186 4.80 -6.68 -1.97
C THR A 186 4.41 -5.22 -2.16
N GLY A 187 5.33 -4.38 -2.63
CA GLY A 187 5.00 -3.04 -3.09
C GLY A 187 4.38 -3.10 -4.48
N LEU A 188 3.23 -2.43 -4.67
CA LEU A 188 2.67 -2.16 -5.99
C LEU A 188 2.49 -0.65 -6.16
N ALA A 189 3.08 -0.07 -7.20
CA ALA A 189 2.97 1.36 -7.48
C ALA A 189 2.82 1.64 -8.98
N VAL A 190 1.99 2.61 -9.32
CA VAL A 190 1.97 3.20 -10.66
C VAL A 190 2.95 4.38 -10.69
N ALA A 191 3.96 4.32 -11.54
CA ALA A 191 4.95 5.39 -11.71
C ALA A 191 5.44 5.44 -13.16
N GLY A 192 5.41 6.64 -13.74
CA GLY A 192 5.76 6.85 -15.14
C GLY A 192 4.93 6.01 -16.11
N GLU A 193 3.61 5.93 -15.88
CA GLU A 193 2.64 5.16 -16.68
C GLU A 193 2.85 3.63 -16.68
N LYS A 194 3.75 3.14 -15.84
CA LYS A 194 4.03 1.70 -15.68
C LYS A 194 3.71 1.24 -14.27
N ILE A 195 3.52 -0.06 -14.14
CA ILE A 195 3.23 -0.72 -12.87
C ILE A 195 4.50 -1.36 -12.35
N TRP A 196 4.88 -1.01 -11.13
CA TRP A 196 6.10 -1.46 -10.48
C TRP A 196 5.75 -2.41 -9.33
N ILE A 197 6.30 -3.62 -9.40
CA ILE A 197 6.22 -4.64 -8.37
C ILE A 197 7.57 -4.61 -7.67
N VAL A 198 7.57 -4.28 -6.40
CA VAL A 198 8.79 -4.06 -5.62
C VAL A 198 8.79 -5.06 -4.48
N TYR A 199 9.79 -5.95 -4.44
CA TYR A 199 10.12 -6.74 -3.26
C TYR A 199 8.92 -7.60 -2.79
N GLY A 200 8.81 -7.88 -1.48
CA GLY A 200 7.72 -8.62 -0.86
C GLY A 200 8.19 -9.93 -0.23
N PHE A 201 7.22 -10.79 0.09
CA PHE A 201 7.48 -12.07 0.76
C PHE A 201 7.11 -13.26 -0.13
N ALA A 202 8.11 -14.01 -0.58
CA ALA A 202 7.98 -15.16 -1.49
C ALA A 202 8.38 -16.50 -0.84
N GLY A 203 8.15 -16.65 0.47
CA GLY A 203 8.69 -17.72 1.30
C GLY A 203 9.92 -17.29 2.11
N GLU A 204 10.62 -16.30 1.57
CA GLU A 204 11.56 -15.44 2.26
C GLU A 204 11.32 -13.99 1.83
N GLU A 205 11.97 -13.05 2.52
CA GLU A 205 12.03 -11.66 2.07
C GLU A 205 12.80 -11.57 0.74
N VAL A 206 12.24 -10.87 -0.24
CA VAL A 206 12.84 -10.69 -1.56
C VAL A 206 13.11 -9.21 -1.88
N ASP A 207 14.06 -8.96 -2.78
CA ASP A 207 14.51 -7.63 -3.18
C ASP A 207 14.53 -7.43 -4.71
N ASP A 208 13.81 -8.27 -5.45
CA ASP A 208 13.64 -8.14 -6.90
C ASP A 208 12.61 -7.07 -7.23
N VAL A 209 12.82 -6.43 -8.39
CA VAL A 209 11.94 -5.38 -8.91
C VAL A 209 11.48 -5.77 -10.30
N HIS A 210 10.18 -5.72 -10.55
CA HIS A 210 9.59 -5.96 -11.85
C HIS A 210 8.79 -4.75 -12.30
N CYS A 211 8.75 -4.55 -13.61
CA CYS A 211 7.97 -3.50 -14.24
C CYS A 211 7.06 -4.14 -15.29
N PHE A 212 5.78 -3.81 -15.23
CA PHE A 212 4.80 -4.15 -16.25
C PHE A 212 4.39 -2.88 -17.00
N ASP A 213 4.39 -2.97 -18.33
CA ASP A 213 3.93 -1.90 -19.21
C ASP A 213 2.52 -2.24 -19.71
N PRO A 214 1.46 -1.55 -19.22
CA PRO A 214 0.09 -1.83 -19.64
C PRO A 214 -0.17 -1.57 -21.13
N ALA A 215 0.63 -0.72 -21.78
CA ALA A 215 0.44 -0.37 -23.18
C ALA A 215 0.92 -1.49 -24.11
N SER A 216 2.03 -2.17 -23.77
CA SER A 216 2.54 -3.31 -24.55
C SER A 216 2.13 -4.67 -24.00
N GLY A 217 1.72 -4.75 -22.73
CA GLY A 217 1.44 -6.00 -22.03
C GLY A 217 2.71 -6.78 -21.65
N GLU A 218 3.86 -6.12 -21.61
CA GLU A 218 5.15 -6.76 -21.37
C GLU A 218 5.65 -6.60 -19.94
N TRP A 219 6.24 -7.68 -19.43
CA TRP A 219 6.95 -7.71 -18.16
C TRP A 219 8.45 -7.56 -18.37
N THR A 220 9.10 -6.84 -17.46
CA THR A 220 10.56 -6.69 -17.41
C THR A 220 11.03 -6.87 -15.97
N GLU A 221 11.95 -7.81 -15.76
CA GLU A 221 12.74 -7.85 -14.53
C GLU A 221 13.76 -6.71 -14.58
N VAL A 222 13.77 -5.88 -13.55
CA VAL A 222 14.54 -4.65 -13.51
C VAL A 222 15.73 -4.81 -12.57
N GLU A 223 16.92 -4.87 -13.16
CA GLU A 223 18.16 -4.73 -12.39
C GLU A 223 18.27 -3.29 -11.86
N THR A 224 18.34 -3.16 -10.54
CA THR A 224 18.44 -1.87 -9.85
C THR A 224 19.82 -1.66 -9.24
N THR A 225 20.27 -0.41 -9.17
CA THR A 225 21.60 -0.02 -8.64
C THR A 225 21.47 0.99 -7.49
N GLY A 226 22.59 1.51 -6.98
CA GLY A 226 22.59 2.55 -5.94
C GLY A 226 22.43 2.03 -4.51
N ASP A 227 21.86 2.85 -3.63
CA ASP A 227 21.66 2.53 -2.20
C ASP A 227 20.48 1.55 -2.03
N LYS A 228 20.62 0.33 -2.54
CA LYS A 228 19.54 -0.67 -2.56
C LYS A 228 19.11 -1.04 -1.13
N PRO A 229 17.81 -0.99 -0.79
CA PRO A 229 17.30 -1.53 0.47
C PRO A 229 17.52 -3.05 0.56
N CYS A 230 17.77 -3.56 1.76
CA CYS A 230 17.76 -5.01 2.01
C CYS A 230 16.38 -5.63 1.72
N PRO A 231 16.31 -6.94 1.41
CA PRO A 231 15.04 -7.66 1.19
C PRO A 231 14.04 -7.36 2.30
N ARG A 232 12.79 -7.11 1.90
CA ARG A 232 11.71 -6.73 2.82
C ARG A 232 10.32 -6.87 2.22
N SER A 233 9.33 -6.88 3.10
CA SER A 233 7.91 -6.94 2.77
C SER A 233 7.11 -6.01 3.66
N VAL A 234 5.81 -5.89 3.42
CA VAL A 234 4.82 -5.19 4.25
C VAL A 234 5.24 -3.76 4.66
N PHE A 235 5.99 -3.10 3.77
CA PHE A 235 6.38 -1.70 3.85
C PHE A 235 5.31 -0.81 3.21
N SER A 236 5.36 0.47 3.53
CA SER A 236 4.54 1.48 2.85
C SER A 236 5.17 1.87 1.52
N ILE A 237 4.36 2.05 0.47
CA ILE A 237 4.85 2.40 -0.88
C ILE A 237 4.05 3.55 -1.50
N ALA A 238 4.73 4.40 -2.28
CA ALA A 238 4.13 5.49 -3.04
C ALA A 238 4.74 5.58 -4.45
N GLY A 239 3.89 5.72 -5.47
CA GLY A 239 4.29 6.16 -6.81
C GLY A 239 4.05 7.66 -6.97
N ILE A 240 5.10 8.45 -7.20
CA ILE A 240 5.01 9.90 -7.40
C ILE A 240 5.80 10.29 -8.65
N GLY A 241 5.09 10.64 -9.73
CA GLY A 241 5.70 10.92 -11.02
C GLY A 241 6.48 9.70 -11.55
N LYS A 242 7.81 9.84 -11.68
CA LYS A 242 8.73 8.77 -12.13
C LYS A 242 9.53 8.17 -10.97
N ARG A 243 8.96 8.16 -9.77
CA ARG A 243 9.63 7.70 -8.56
C ARG A 243 8.75 6.73 -7.80
N VAL A 244 9.37 5.70 -7.26
CA VAL A 244 8.76 4.79 -6.30
C VAL A 244 9.44 5.01 -4.96
N ILE A 245 8.68 5.32 -3.92
CA ILE A 245 9.18 5.56 -2.56
C ILE A 245 8.70 4.42 -1.68
N ILE A 246 9.58 3.86 -0.86
CA ILE A 246 9.23 2.87 0.16
C ILE A 246 9.65 3.35 1.55
N CYS A 247 8.90 2.95 2.58
CA CYS A 247 9.18 3.26 3.98
C CYS A 247 8.92 2.05 4.89
N GLY A 248 9.89 1.71 5.73
CA GLY A 248 9.81 0.65 6.72
C GLY A 248 9.80 -0.76 6.12
N GLY A 249 8.99 -1.65 6.70
CA GLY A 249 8.79 -3.03 6.26
C GLY A 249 9.44 -4.08 7.15
N GLU A 250 8.95 -5.31 7.07
CA GLU A 250 9.56 -6.49 7.70
C GLU A 250 10.82 -6.88 6.94
N VAL A 251 11.93 -7.06 7.65
CA VAL A 251 13.24 -7.46 7.10
C VAL A 251 13.68 -8.85 7.57
N ASP A 252 13.08 -9.32 8.65
CA ASP A 252 13.32 -10.64 9.23
C ASP A 252 12.01 -11.15 9.85
N PRO A 253 11.27 -12.03 9.15
CA PRO A 253 9.98 -12.49 9.59
C PRO A 253 10.05 -13.31 10.88
N SER A 254 9.01 -13.24 11.71
CA SER A 254 8.93 -14.06 12.92
C SER A 254 8.81 -15.57 12.61
N ASP A 255 9.50 -16.40 13.39
CA ASP A 255 9.26 -17.86 13.43
C ASP A 255 7.81 -18.24 13.80
N LEU A 256 7.08 -17.32 14.45
CA LEU A 256 5.66 -17.48 14.79
C LEU A 256 4.73 -17.00 13.65
N GLY A 257 5.29 -16.60 12.50
CA GLY A 257 4.57 -15.92 11.43
C GLY A 257 3.84 -14.68 11.94
N HIS A 258 2.61 -14.46 11.48
CA HIS A 258 1.82 -13.26 11.83
C HIS A 258 1.41 -13.18 13.32
N LEU A 259 1.74 -14.18 14.15
CA LEU A 259 1.54 -14.11 15.59
C LEU A 259 2.66 -13.33 16.31
N GLY A 260 3.83 -13.20 15.67
CA GLY A 260 4.93 -12.37 16.13
C GLY A 260 5.13 -11.13 15.24
N ALA A 261 5.98 -10.22 15.68
CA ALA A 261 6.32 -9.00 14.95
C ALA A 261 7.35 -9.21 13.84
N GLY A 262 8.31 -10.12 14.03
CA GLY A 262 9.54 -10.13 13.23
C GLY A 262 10.42 -8.93 13.58
N SER A 263 11.38 -8.62 12.73
CA SER A 263 12.16 -7.38 12.78
C SER A 263 11.73 -6.46 11.66
N PHE A 264 11.58 -5.18 11.98
CA PHE A 264 11.19 -4.15 11.03
C PHE A 264 12.34 -3.18 10.74
N ALA A 265 12.35 -2.64 9.53
CA ALA A 265 13.11 -1.45 9.17
C ALA A 265 12.31 -0.18 9.47
N GLY A 266 13.01 0.93 9.67
CA GLY A 266 12.42 2.27 9.79
C GLY A 266 12.84 3.23 8.67
N ASP A 267 13.75 2.81 7.79
CA ASP A 267 14.31 3.70 6.78
C ASP A 267 13.43 3.86 5.53
N SER A 268 13.68 4.95 4.81
CA SER A 268 13.00 5.30 3.57
C SER A 268 13.95 5.35 2.38
N TYR A 269 13.46 4.89 1.22
CA TYR A 269 14.22 4.84 -0.02
C TYR A 269 13.38 5.34 -1.19
N VAL A 270 14.06 5.84 -2.21
CA VAL A 270 13.43 6.20 -3.49
C VAL A 270 14.15 5.51 -4.65
N LEU A 271 13.37 4.88 -5.52
CA LEU A 271 13.79 4.37 -6.82
C LEU A 271 13.40 5.40 -7.88
N ASP A 272 14.37 5.88 -8.65
CA ASP A 272 14.09 6.60 -9.89
C ASP A 272 13.85 5.58 -11.01
N THR A 273 12.64 5.61 -11.59
CA THR A 273 12.21 4.60 -12.54
C THR A 273 12.88 4.73 -13.91
N ALA A 274 13.51 5.86 -14.21
CA ALA A 274 14.24 6.08 -15.46
C ALA A 274 15.68 5.59 -15.35
N THR A 275 16.37 5.90 -14.25
CA THR A 275 17.76 5.47 -14.03
C THR A 275 17.88 4.09 -13.40
N LYS A 276 16.79 3.58 -12.81
CA LYS A 276 16.74 2.31 -12.04
C LYS A 276 17.66 2.32 -10.82
N ALA A 277 18.02 3.51 -10.33
CA ALA A 277 18.88 3.66 -9.17
C ALA A 277 18.04 3.94 -7.92
N TRP A 278 18.39 3.26 -6.84
CA TRP A 278 17.94 3.57 -5.49
C TRP A 278 18.80 4.65 -4.85
N LYS A 279 18.15 5.46 -4.01
CA LYS A 279 18.81 6.37 -3.09
C LYS A 279 18.16 6.26 -1.72
N LYS A 280 18.97 6.16 -0.68
CA LYS A 280 18.48 6.26 0.70
C LYS A 280 18.09 7.70 0.97
N LEU A 281 16.86 7.92 1.42
CA LEU A 281 16.38 9.25 1.76
C LEU A 281 16.95 9.65 3.11
N ALA A 282 17.52 10.85 3.19
CA ALA A 282 17.93 11.40 4.48
C ALA A 282 16.67 11.66 5.33
N GLU A 283 16.67 11.16 6.55
CA GLU A 283 15.63 11.49 7.53
C GLU A 283 15.95 12.85 8.13
N VAL A 284 15.05 13.81 7.92
CA VAL A 284 15.11 15.13 8.57
C VAL A 284 13.95 15.16 9.54
N ALA A 285 14.16 14.60 10.72
CA ALA A 285 13.18 14.49 11.80
C ALA A 285 13.81 15.00 13.09
N GLU A 286 13.07 15.81 13.85
CA GLU A 286 13.43 16.08 15.24
C GLU A 286 13.21 14.82 16.10
N PRO A 287 13.87 14.70 17.26
CA PRO A 287 13.65 13.57 18.17
C PRO A 287 12.17 13.39 18.52
N GLY A 288 11.59 12.24 18.15
CA GLY A 288 10.18 11.91 18.38
C GLY A 288 9.23 12.17 17.20
N GLU A 289 9.72 12.74 16.09
CA GLU A 289 8.92 12.91 14.86
C GLU A 289 9.00 11.71 13.91
N HIS A 290 9.98 10.82 14.11
CA HIS A 290 10.08 9.60 13.32
C HIS A 290 9.23 8.47 13.93
N PRO A 291 8.40 7.75 13.14
CA PRO A 291 7.58 6.64 13.65
C PRO A 291 8.39 5.45 14.19
N GLY A 292 9.68 5.39 13.87
CA GLY A 292 10.52 4.23 14.17
C GLY A 292 10.20 3.02 13.28
N PRO A 293 10.88 1.89 13.50
CA PRO A 293 10.71 0.70 12.68
C PRO A 293 9.30 0.10 12.81
N ARG A 294 8.69 -0.25 11.67
CA ARG A 294 7.35 -0.84 11.61
C ARG A 294 7.06 -1.48 10.25
N GLY A 295 6.06 -2.37 10.24
CA GLY A 295 5.49 -2.95 9.03
C GLY A 295 3.97 -3.10 9.16
N TRP A 296 3.34 -3.69 8.15
CA TRP A 296 1.89 -3.97 8.15
C TRP A 296 1.01 -2.71 8.29
N CYS A 297 1.57 -1.54 7.97
CA CYS A 297 0.88 -0.25 8.03
C CYS A 297 -0.11 -0.13 6.87
N ALA A 298 -1.17 0.64 7.07
CA ALA A 298 -1.93 1.17 5.94
C ALA A 298 -1.29 2.47 5.47
N PHE A 299 -1.30 2.70 4.16
CA PHE A 299 -0.70 3.89 3.59
C PHE A 299 -1.44 4.37 2.34
N SER A 300 -1.28 5.65 2.01
CA SER A 300 -1.81 6.23 0.78
C SER A 300 -0.98 7.42 0.35
N VAL A 301 -0.80 7.56 -0.97
CA VAL A 301 -0.41 8.86 -1.53
C VAL A 301 -1.53 9.86 -1.26
N GLY A 302 -1.17 11.08 -0.91
CA GLY A 302 -2.12 12.15 -0.65
C GLY A 302 -1.43 13.51 -0.70
N ARG A 303 -2.20 14.56 -0.43
CA ARG A 303 -1.69 15.93 -0.39
C ARG A 303 -2.01 16.58 0.94
N ARG A 304 -1.02 17.23 1.54
CA ARG A 304 -1.18 17.99 2.79
C ARG A 304 -0.36 19.27 2.68
N ASP A 305 -0.93 20.39 3.11
CA ASP A 305 -0.26 21.70 3.10
C ASP A 305 0.33 22.10 1.73
N GLY A 306 -0.32 21.66 0.64
CA GLY A 306 0.11 21.90 -0.74
C GLY A 306 1.20 20.97 -1.27
N GLU A 307 1.73 20.08 -0.43
CA GLU A 307 2.77 19.11 -0.80
C GLU A 307 2.18 17.70 -0.95
N GLU A 308 2.61 16.99 -1.99
CA GLU A 308 2.27 15.59 -2.18
C GLU A 308 3.20 14.72 -1.32
N GLY A 309 2.66 13.66 -0.74
CA GLY A 309 3.40 12.82 0.19
C GLY A 309 2.70 11.49 0.45
N LEU A 310 3.20 10.79 1.46
CA LEU A 310 2.75 9.48 1.88
C LEU A 310 2.15 9.58 3.29
N LEU A 311 0.84 9.34 3.40
CA LEU A 311 0.21 9.11 4.68
C LEU A 311 0.46 7.66 5.10
N VAL A 312 0.88 7.45 6.35
CA VAL A 312 1.05 6.13 6.98
C VAL A 312 0.25 6.11 8.27
N TYR A 313 -0.53 5.05 8.46
CA TYR A 313 -1.39 4.86 9.63
C TYR A 313 -1.22 3.46 10.22
N GLY A 314 -1.03 3.42 11.53
CA GLY A 314 -0.97 2.21 12.34
C GLY A 314 0.17 1.26 11.97
N GLY A 315 -0.13 -0.03 11.90
CA GLY A 315 0.84 -1.09 11.68
C GLY A 315 1.27 -1.81 12.95
N ASN A 316 2.30 -2.64 12.83
CA ASN A 316 2.90 -3.39 13.94
C ASN A 316 4.25 -2.79 14.34
N SER A 317 4.49 -2.66 15.65
CA SER A 317 5.78 -2.32 16.22
C SER A 317 6.70 -3.54 16.38
N PRO A 318 8.01 -3.36 16.61
CA PRO A 318 8.93 -4.46 16.93
C PRO A 318 8.58 -5.21 18.23
N THR A 319 7.77 -4.61 19.10
CA THR A 319 7.25 -5.22 20.32
C THR A 319 5.94 -5.99 20.10
N ASN A 320 5.48 -6.11 18.85
CA ASN A 320 4.23 -6.75 18.43
C ASN A 320 2.94 -6.02 18.84
N ASP A 321 3.08 -4.75 19.25
CA ASP A 321 1.96 -3.88 19.52
C ASP A 321 1.37 -3.38 18.20
N ARG A 322 0.04 -3.26 18.14
CA ARG A 322 -0.63 -2.55 17.05
C ARG A 322 -0.60 -1.06 17.38
N LEU A 323 -0.35 -0.26 16.35
CA LEU A 323 -0.19 1.18 16.47
C LEU A 323 -1.42 1.90 15.91
N ASP A 324 -1.66 3.12 16.39
CA ASP A 324 -2.76 3.99 15.98
C ASP A 324 -2.32 5.39 15.53
N ASP A 325 -1.00 5.63 15.48
CA ASP A 325 -0.40 6.89 15.08
C ASP A 325 -0.51 7.12 13.56
N ILE A 326 -0.58 8.40 13.17
CA ILE A 326 -0.64 8.82 11.77
C ILE A 326 0.52 9.76 11.50
N PHE A 327 1.29 9.44 10.46
CA PHE A 327 2.36 10.29 9.95
C PHE A 327 2.08 10.66 8.50
N PHE A 328 2.44 11.88 8.14
CA PHE A 328 2.49 12.31 6.75
C PHE A 328 3.93 12.60 6.37
N PHE A 329 4.46 11.84 5.41
CA PHE A 329 5.82 11.99 4.96
C PHE A 329 5.86 12.78 3.65
N THR A 330 6.59 13.89 3.65
CA THR A 330 6.79 14.69 2.44
C THR A 330 8.18 14.45 1.86
N PRO A 331 8.31 13.90 0.65
CA PRO A 331 9.58 13.82 -0.04
C PRO A 331 10.04 15.21 -0.49
N SER A 332 11.26 15.59 -0.11
CA SER A 332 11.94 16.75 -0.66
C SER A 332 13.02 16.28 -1.61
N PHE A 333 12.91 16.68 -2.87
CA PHE A 333 13.83 16.25 -3.89
C PHE A 333 14.95 17.26 -4.17
N GLY A 334 15.01 18.39 -3.46
CA GLY A 334 15.93 19.48 -3.81
C GLY A 334 15.58 20.10 -5.17
N ARG A 335 15.72 21.42 -5.28
CA ARG A 335 15.74 22.08 -6.61
C ARG A 335 17.18 22.24 -7.06
#